data_AF-A0A0F9CZU4-F1
#
_entry.id   AF-A0A0F9CZU4-F1
#
_cell.length_a   1.000
_cell.length_b   1.000
_cell.length_c   1.000
_cell.angle_alpha   90.00
_cell.angle_beta   90.00
_cell.angle_gamma   90.00
#
_symmetry.space_group_name_H-M   'P 1'
#
loop_
_entity.id
_entity.type
_entity.pdbx_description
1 polymer ?
#
loop_
_entity_poly.entity_id
_entity_poly.type
_entity_poly.pdbx_seq_one_letter_code
_entity_poly.pdbx_strand_id
1 'polypeptide(L)'
;MKHKTEDLFADENIDAALTCPQCDSSSIATRSELDAFIYGEGDKAVQLSAEVPIHRCAECGFEFLTHEAETAQHEAVCRHLGVMTPREIIAIRERYGMSRSEFARLTRLGESTLSRWERGILIQNAANDRYLHLLSYPGNLDRLREPRHLVGEMASNEAHSGLSQKFRAIVDLAQKQKEASVFQLFAAA
;
A
#
# COMPACT_ATOMS: atom_id res chain seq x y z
N MET A 1 7.40 -36.17 16.06
CA MET A 1 6.40 -35.69 15.08
C MET A 1 6.51 -34.17 15.03
N LYS A 2 7.50 -33.60 14.33
CA LYS A 2 7.45 -33.17 12.92
C LYS A 2 6.10 -32.55 12.55
N HIS A 3 5.99 -31.23 12.68
CA HIS A 3 5.59 -30.34 11.59
C HIS A 3 6.33 -29.01 11.77
N LYS A 4 7.45 -28.92 11.07
CA LYS A 4 8.22 -27.71 10.80
C LYS A 4 7.49 -27.07 9.63
N THR A 5 6.70 -26.03 9.89
CA THR A 5 6.15 -25.19 8.82
C THR A 5 7.24 -24.20 8.49
N GLU A 6 7.96 -24.50 7.41
CA GLU A 6 8.91 -23.59 6.79
C GLU A 6 8.09 -22.43 6.22
N ASP A 7 8.10 -21.31 6.94
CA ASP A 7 7.62 -20.02 6.45
C ASP A 7 8.56 -19.58 5.33
N LEU A 8 8.18 -19.96 4.12
CA LEU A 8 8.67 -19.43 2.86
C LEU A 8 8.14 -17.99 2.69
N PHE A 9 8.72 -17.06 3.42
CA PHE A 9 8.72 -15.65 3.05
C PHE A 9 10.17 -15.22 3.05
N ALA A 10 10.87 -15.63 1.99
CA ALA A 10 12.11 -14.99 1.64
C ALA A 10 11.82 -13.50 1.50
N ASP A 11 12.52 -12.69 2.31
CA ASP A 11 12.82 -11.32 1.94
C ASP A 11 13.22 -11.33 0.47
N GLU A 12 12.37 -10.79 -0.40
CA GLU A 12 12.75 -10.45 -1.77
C GLU A 12 13.67 -9.21 -1.74
N ASN A 13 14.74 -9.26 -0.93
CA ASN A 13 16.01 -8.65 -1.25
C ASN A 13 16.75 -9.62 -2.18
N ILE A 14 16.11 -9.91 -3.32
CA ILE A 14 16.85 -10.37 -4.47
C ILE A 14 17.52 -9.10 -4.97
N ASP A 15 18.84 -8.99 -4.79
CA ASP A 15 19.69 -8.22 -5.71
C ASP A 15 19.44 -8.82 -7.10
N ALA A 16 18.29 -8.47 -7.68
CA ALA A 16 17.85 -8.95 -8.96
C ALA A 16 18.83 -8.32 -9.93
N ALA A 17 19.73 -9.13 -10.46
CA ALA A 17 20.69 -8.71 -11.47
C ALA A 17 19.92 -7.94 -12.55
N LEU A 18 20.12 -6.63 -12.58
CA LEU A 18 19.33 -5.74 -13.43
C LEU A 18 19.64 -6.08 -14.89
N THR A 19 18.61 -6.33 -15.69
CA THR A 19 18.76 -6.59 -17.12
C THR A 19 18.22 -5.43 -17.94
N CYS A 20 18.84 -5.18 -19.09
CA CYS A 20 18.39 -4.15 -20.01
C CYS A 20 17.08 -4.60 -20.68
N PRO A 21 15.98 -3.82 -20.59
CA PRO A 21 14.70 -4.20 -21.19
C PRO A 21 14.71 -4.12 -22.73
N GLN A 22 15.79 -3.60 -23.33
CA GLN A 22 15.91 -3.42 -24.78
C GLN A 22 16.78 -4.50 -25.45
N CYS A 23 17.78 -5.03 -24.75
CA CYS A 23 18.74 -5.98 -25.33
C CYS A 23 19.13 -7.14 -24.41
N ASP A 24 18.47 -7.27 -23.25
CA ASP A 24 18.67 -8.33 -22.25
C ASP A 24 20.07 -8.44 -21.63
N SER A 25 20.97 -7.51 -21.93
CA SER A 25 22.30 -7.46 -21.29
C SER A 25 22.19 -7.16 -19.80
N SER A 26 23.03 -7.81 -19.00
CA SER A 26 23.21 -7.53 -17.57
C SER A 26 24.29 -6.49 -17.27
N SER A 27 24.92 -5.92 -18.31
CA SER A 27 25.96 -4.90 -18.17
C SER A 27 25.34 -3.52 -17.95
N ILE A 28 24.87 -3.27 -16.73
CA ILE A 28 24.17 -2.04 -16.34
C ILE A 28 25.04 -1.18 -15.43
N ALA A 29 25.19 0.09 -15.80
CA ALA A 29 25.78 1.13 -14.95
C ALA A 29 24.68 1.99 -14.33
N THR A 30 24.78 2.31 -13.03
CA THR A 30 23.82 3.16 -12.32
C THR A 30 24.47 4.49 -11.96
N ARG A 31 23.73 5.58 -12.15
CA ARG A 31 24.09 6.91 -11.64
C ARG A 31 22.89 7.52 -10.92
N SER A 32 23.16 8.37 -9.93
CA SER A 32 22.09 9.15 -9.28
C SER A 32 21.94 10.50 -9.96
N GLU A 33 20.70 10.92 -10.20
CA GLU A 33 20.36 12.27 -10.66
C GLU A 33 19.26 12.88 -9.80
N LEU A 34 19.28 14.21 -9.65
CA LEU A 34 18.21 14.94 -9.00
C LEU A 34 17.08 15.16 -10.01
N ASP A 35 16.00 14.39 -9.86
CA ASP A 35 14.81 14.52 -10.68
C ASP A 35 13.80 15.45 -10.03
N ALA A 36 13.22 16.37 -10.81
CA ALA A 36 12.24 17.34 -10.35
C ALA A 36 10.87 17.01 -10.95
N PHE A 37 9.87 16.87 -10.08
CA PHE A 37 8.52 16.47 -10.47
C PHE A 37 7.46 17.30 -9.75
N ILE A 38 6.25 17.34 -10.31
CA ILE A 38 5.13 18.07 -9.74
C ILE A 38 4.28 17.13 -8.88
N TYR A 39 3.97 17.57 -7.66
CA TYR A 39 3.05 16.90 -6.76
C TYR A 39 1.79 17.75 -6.55
N GLY A 40 0.62 17.14 -6.71
CA GLY A 40 -0.68 17.80 -6.57
C GLY A 40 -1.24 18.34 -7.89
N GLU A 41 -2.40 18.98 -7.80
CA GLU A 41 -3.15 19.51 -8.95
C GLU A 41 -3.55 20.97 -8.72
N GLY A 42 -3.63 21.73 -9.82
CA GLY A 42 -4.06 23.14 -9.82
C GLY A 42 -3.12 24.06 -9.01
N ASP A 43 -3.70 25.07 -8.38
CA ASP A 43 -2.96 26.13 -7.66
C ASP A 43 -2.21 25.64 -6.41
N LYS A 44 -2.44 24.39 -5.98
CA LYS A 44 -1.76 23.77 -4.84
C LYS A 44 -0.62 22.85 -5.28
N ALA A 45 -0.38 22.71 -6.57
CA ALA A 45 0.71 21.89 -7.08
C ALA A 45 2.06 22.48 -6.64
N VAL A 46 2.96 21.61 -6.19
CA VAL A 46 4.30 21.98 -5.73
C VAL A 46 5.34 21.21 -6.52
N GLN A 47 6.46 21.85 -6.83
CA GLN A 47 7.60 21.17 -7.41
C GLN A 47 8.43 20.55 -6.29
N LEU A 48 8.59 19.23 -6.35
CA LEU A 48 9.45 18.45 -5.46
C LEU A 48 10.67 17.95 -6.23
N SER A 49 11.66 17.46 -5.50
CA SER A 49 12.82 16.82 -6.11
C SER A 49 13.26 15.61 -5.31
N ALA A 50 13.71 14.57 -6.00
CA ALA A 50 14.22 13.34 -5.41
C ALA A 50 15.50 12.92 -6.13
N GLU A 51 16.46 12.40 -5.38
CA GLU A 51 17.63 11.73 -5.97
C GLU A 51 17.18 10.34 -6.42
N VAL A 52 17.21 10.09 -7.74
CA VAL A 52 16.73 8.85 -8.36
C VAL A 52 17.87 8.12 -9.07
N PRO A 53 17.91 6.78 -9.01
CA PRO A 53 18.86 5.99 -9.77
C PRO A 53 18.42 5.89 -11.24
N ILE A 54 19.30 6.31 -12.13
CA ILE A 54 19.18 6.11 -13.58
C ILE A 54 20.14 4.99 -13.98
N HIS A 55 19.57 3.96 -14.59
CA HIS A 55 20.32 2.81 -15.10
C HIS A 55 20.60 2.99 -16.58
N ARG A 56 21.83 2.71 -17.00
CA ARG A 56 22.27 2.77 -18.39
C ARG A 56 22.91 1.45 -18.78
N CYS A 57 22.42 0.85 -19.86
CA CYS A 57 23.06 -0.33 -20.46
C CYS A 57 24.37 0.04 -21.15
N ALA A 58 25.46 -0.65 -20.82
CA ALA A 58 26.77 -0.43 -21.42
C ALA A 58 26.86 -0.97 -22.86
N GLU A 59 26.01 -1.93 -23.24
CA GLU A 59 26.02 -2.54 -24.58
C GLU A 59 25.22 -1.73 -25.60
N CYS A 60 23.97 -1.39 -25.29
CA CYS A 60 23.08 -0.69 -26.23
C CYS A 60 22.88 0.80 -25.91
N GLY A 61 23.35 1.27 -24.74
CA GLY A 61 23.22 2.65 -24.30
C GLY A 61 21.84 3.05 -23.77
N PHE A 62 20.87 2.12 -23.71
CA PHE A 62 19.50 2.40 -23.25
C PHE A 62 19.48 2.83 -21.78
N GLU A 63 18.77 3.92 -21.48
CA GLU A 63 18.59 4.45 -20.12
C GLU A 63 17.17 4.19 -19.62
N PHE A 64 17.06 3.77 -18.37
CA PHE A 64 15.77 3.44 -17.75
C PHE A 64 15.79 3.64 -16.24
N LEU A 65 14.59 3.85 -15.70
CA LEU A 65 14.31 3.91 -14.27
C LEU A 65 13.68 2.59 -13.82
N THR A 66 13.78 2.30 -12.52
CA THR A 66 13.15 1.14 -11.89
C THR A 66 12.22 1.58 -10.76
N HIS A 67 11.60 0.62 -10.09
CA HIS A 67 10.78 0.85 -8.89
C HIS A 67 11.53 1.63 -7.79
N GLU A 68 12.87 1.59 -7.77
CA GLU A 68 13.66 2.37 -6.81
C GLU A 68 13.49 3.89 -7.04
N ALA A 69 13.41 4.34 -8.30
CA ALA A 69 13.15 5.74 -8.63
C ALA A 69 11.75 6.16 -8.20
N GLU A 70 10.73 5.32 -8.45
CA GLU A 70 9.35 5.56 -7.99
C GLU A 70 9.29 5.64 -6.45
N THR A 71 10.04 4.76 -5.76
CA THR A 71 10.15 4.77 -4.30
C THR A 71 10.78 6.08 -3.83
N ALA A 72 11.89 6.53 -4.43
CA ALA A 72 12.56 7.77 -4.06
C ALA A 72 11.65 9.01 -4.22
N GLN A 73 10.88 9.08 -5.32
CA GLN A 73 9.88 10.13 -5.52
C GLN A 73 8.75 10.05 -4.48
N HIS A 74 8.22 8.86 -4.22
CA HIS A 74 7.18 8.65 -3.20
C HIS A 74 7.65 9.12 -1.81
N GLU A 75 8.88 8.78 -1.41
CA GLU A 75 9.42 9.23 -0.14
C GLU A 75 9.60 10.75 -0.09
N ALA A 76 9.94 11.41 -1.20
CA ALA A 76 10.01 12.86 -1.26
C ALA A 76 8.63 13.50 -1.03
N VAL A 77 7.56 12.88 -1.54
CA VAL A 77 6.18 13.28 -1.22
C VAL A 77 5.87 13.06 0.26
N CYS A 78 6.20 11.90 0.84
CA CYS A 78 5.98 11.65 2.28
C CYS A 78 6.68 12.70 3.16
N ARG A 79 7.95 13.02 2.84
CA ARG A 79 8.73 14.06 3.53
C ARG A 79 8.08 15.44 3.40
N HIS A 80 7.58 15.79 2.21
CA HIS A 80 6.87 17.04 1.98
C HIS A 80 5.58 17.13 2.82
N LEU A 81 4.84 16.02 2.93
CA LEU A 81 3.61 15.96 3.73
C LEU A 81 3.85 15.83 5.24
N GLY A 82 5.10 15.60 5.67
CA GLY A 82 5.45 15.42 7.08
C GLY A 82 4.93 14.10 7.67
N VAL A 83 4.83 13.06 6.83
CA VAL A 83 4.35 11.72 7.21
C VAL A 83 5.45 10.69 7.01
N MET A 84 5.35 9.55 7.70
CA MET A 84 6.34 8.47 7.63
C MET A 84 6.48 7.89 6.22
N THR A 85 7.71 7.58 5.82
CA THR A 85 8.00 6.91 4.55
C THR A 85 7.72 5.40 4.61
N PRO A 86 7.59 4.71 3.47
CA PRO A 86 7.49 3.26 3.44
C PRO A 86 8.60 2.55 4.23
N ARG A 87 9.86 3.02 4.07
CA ARG A 87 11.02 2.49 4.80
C ARG A 87 10.92 2.70 6.31
N GLU A 88 10.43 3.86 6.75
CA GLU A 88 10.22 4.13 8.18
C GLU A 88 9.12 3.24 8.77
N ILE A 89 8.04 2.98 8.03
CA ILE A 89 6.96 2.08 8.47
C ILE A 89 7.48 0.64 8.61
N ILE A 90 8.24 0.16 7.62
CA ILE A 90 8.91 -1.14 7.67
C ILE A 90 9.84 -1.22 8.88
N ALA A 91 10.65 -0.18 9.12
CA ALA A 91 11.60 -0.13 10.22
C ALA A 91 10.93 -0.20 11.61
N ILE A 92 9.71 0.33 11.78
CA ILE A 92 8.95 0.15 13.03
C ILE A 92 8.69 -1.34 13.25
N ARG A 93 8.13 -2.02 12.26
CA ARG A 93 7.76 -3.43 12.36
C ARG A 93 8.99 -4.31 12.62
N GLU A 94 10.06 -4.09 11.86
CA GLU A 94 11.29 -4.87 11.93
C GLU A 94 12.05 -4.65 13.23
N ARG A 95 12.01 -3.43 13.79
CA ARG A 95 12.55 -3.15 15.14
C ARG A 95 11.99 -4.10 16.19
N TYR A 96 10.74 -4.55 16.03
CA TYR A 96 10.09 -5.47 16.95
C TYR A 96 10.15 -6.93 16.52
N GLY A 97 10.86 -7.24 15.43
CA GLY A 97 11.00 -8.60 14.91
C GLY A 97 9.68 -9.21 14.45
N MET A 98 8.73 -8.39 14.00
CA MET A 98 7.39 -8.86 13.62
C MET A 98 7.26 -9.04 12.11
N SER A 99 6.54 -10.08 11.71
CA SER A 99 5.97 -10.16 10.37
C SER A 99 4.85 -9.11 10.19
N ARG A 100 4.48 -8.83 8.93
CA ARG A 100 3.42 -7.87 8.62
C ARG A 100 2.08 -8.30 9.23
N SER A 101 1.77 -9.60 9.20
CA SER A 101 0.55 -10.18 9.77
C SER A 101 0.50 -10.06 11.30
N GLU A 102 1.63 -10.28 12.00
CA GLU A 102 1.72 -10.07 13.45
C GLU A 102 1.55 -8.61 13.83
N PHE A 103 2.21 -7.72 13.09
CA PHE A 103 2.10 -6.27 13.31
C PHE A 103 0.67 -5.78 13.06
N ALA A 104 0.01 -6.26 12.00
CA ALA A 104 -1.39 -5.99 11.71
C ALA A 104 -2.31 -6.44 12.86
N ARG A 105 -2.12 -7.68 13.33
CA ARG A 105 -2.91 -8.25 14.43
C ARG A 105 -2.78 -7.46 15.72
N LEU A 106 -1.56 -7.06 16.08
CA LEU A 106 -1.28 -6.28 17.29
C LEU A 106 -1.83 -4.86 17.20
N THR A 107 -1.57 -4.17 16.09
CA THR A 107 -1.92 -2.75 15.93
C THR A 107 -3.38 -2.52 15.51
N ARG A 108 -4.08 -3.58 15.09
CA ARG A 108 -5.41 -3.56 14.47
C ARG A 108 -5.48 -2.82 13.13
N LEU A 109 -4.33 -2.55 12.52
CA LEU A 109 -4.28 -2.07 11.14
C LEU A 109 -4.55 -3.24 10.19
N GLY A 110 -5.25 -2.99 9.08
CA GLY A 110 -5.46 -4.02 8.07
C GLY A 110 -4.14 -4.42 7.41
N GLU A 111 -3.84 -5.71 7.29
CA GLU A 111 -2.59 -6.19 6.69
C GLU A 111 -2.42 -5.71 5.24
N SER A 112 -3.49 -5.68 4.45
CA SER A 112 -3.46 -5.13 3.09
C SER A 112 -3.22 -3.62 3.07
N THR A 113 -3.58 -2.91 4.14
CA THR A 113 -3.32 -1.48 4.27
C THR A 113 -1.84 -1.24 4.55
N LEU A 114 -1.26 -1.98 5.50
CA LEU A 114 0.17 -1.99 5.77
C LEU A 114 0.97 -2.36 4.51
N SER A 115 0.57 -3.39 3.76
CA SER A 115 1.22 -3.77 2.51
C SER A 115 1.22 -2.66 1.45
N ARG A 116 0.19 -1.80 1.40
CA ARG A 116 0.16 -0.67 0.46
C ARG A 116 1.07 0.47 0.92
N TRP A 117 1.15 0.72 2.22
CA TRP A 117 2.04 1.74 2.78
C TRP A 117 3.51 1.32 2.69
N GLU A 118 3.85 0.09 3.08
CA GLU A 118 5.23 -0.43 3.01
C GLU A 118 5.76 -0.53 1.57
N ARG A 119 4.89 -0.61 0.56
CA ARG A 119 5.27 -0.61 -0.86
C ARG A 119 5.19 0.76 -1.53
N GLY A 120 4.83 1.82 -0.81
CA GLY A 120 4.66 3.15 -1.40
C GLY A 120 3.51 3.28 -2.41
N ILE A 121 2.50 2.41 -2.35
CA ILE A 121 1.32 2.48 -3.22
C ILE A 121 0.33 3.52 -2.71
N LEU A 122 0.22 3.65 -1.37
CA LEU A 122 -0.65 4.62 -0.72
C LEU A 122 0.10 5.34 0.38
N ILE A 123 -0.22 6.62 0.55
CA ILE A 123 0.18 7.42 1.70
C ILE A 123 -0.91 7.30 2.77
N GLN A 124 -0.50 7.06 4.00
CA GLN A 124 -1.36 7.02 5.17
C GLN A 124 -2.01 8.38 5.45
N ASN A 125 -3.18 8.37 6.07
CA ASN A 125 -3.77 9.60 6.59
C ASN A 125 -3.05 10.05 7.87
N ALA A 126 -3.27 11.31 8.27
CA ALA A 126 -2.62 11.92 9.43
C ALA A 126 -2.91 11.18 10.77
N ALA A 127 -4.06 10.53 10.92
CA ALA A 127 -4.36 9.78 12.14
C ALA A 127 -3.52 8.51 12.24
N ASN A 128 -3.43 7.75 11.15
CA ASN A 128 -2.62 6.55 11.07
C ASN A 128 -1.13 6.87 11.14
N ASP A 129 -0.70 7.98 10.54
CA ASP A 129 0.67 8.47 10.65
C ASP A 129 1.07 8.72 12.11
N ARG A 130 0.24 9.49 12.84
CA ARG A 130 0.47 9.73 14.27
C ARG A 130 0.48 8.45 15.09
N TYR A 131 -0.37 7.49 14.73
CA TYR A 131 -0.38 6.19 15.38
C TYR A 131 0.91 5.42 15.13
N LEU A 132 1.37 5.29 13.88
CA LEU A 132 2.65 4.68 13.52
C LEU A 132 3.82 5.38 14.21
N HIS A 133 3.81 6.71 14.25
CA HIS A 133 4.82 7.49 14.98
C HIS A 133 4.84 7.11 16.47
N LEU A 134 3.69 6.97 17.12
CA LEU A 134 3.62 6.52 18.52
C LEU A 134 4.12 5.08 18.68
N LEU A 135 3.90 4.20 17.71
CA LEU A 135 4.42 2.83 17.71
C LEU A 135 5.94 2.75 17.53
N SER A 136 6.60 3.82 17.07
CA SER A 136 8.06 3.87 17.02
C SER A 136 8.70 3.85 18.41
N TYR A 137 7.95 4.18 19.46
CA TYR A 137 8.41 4.16 20.86
C TYR A 137 8.08 2.79 21.50
N PRO A 138 9.09 2.00 21.94
CA PRO A 138 8.88 0.63 22.43
C PRO A 138 7.83 0.49 23.53
N GLY A 139 7.80 1.42 24.50
CA GLY A 139 6.84 1.38 25.60
C GLY A 139 5.38 1.51 25.18
N ASN A 140 5.09 2.06 23.98
CA ASN A 140 3.72 2.11 23.46
C ASN A 140 3.28 0.78 22.86
N LEU A 141 4.21 0.01 22.30
CA LEU A 141 3.90 -1.30 21.77
C LEU A 141 3.61 -2.30 22.89
N ASP A 142 4.34 -2.24 23.99
CA ASP A 142 4.08 -3.09 25.15
C ASP A 142 2.68 -2.81 25.75
N ARG A 143 2.26 -1.55 25.79
CA ARG A 143 0.89 -1.17 26.19
C ARG A 143 -0.21 -1.71 25.28
N LEU A 144 0.11 -2.04 24.01
CA LEU A 144 -0.85 -2.70 23.12
C LEU A 144 -0.92 -4.21 23.34
N ARG A 145 0.15 -4.82 23.86
CA ARG A 145 0.17 -6.24 24.22
C ARG A 145 -0.59 -6.49 25.52
N GLU A 146 -0.59 -5.53 26.42
CA GLU A 146 -1.37 -5.58 27.64
C GLU A 146 -2.87 -5.68 27.29
N PRO A 147 -3.58 -6.70 27.80
CA PRO A 147 -5.01 -6.80 27.61
C PRO A 147 -5.68 -5.56 28.20
N ARG A 148 -6.18 -4.68 27.33
CA ARG A 148 -7.25 -3.79 27.76
C ARG A 148 -8.44 -4.68 28.12
N HIS A 149 -9.06 -4.44 29.28
CA HIS A 149 -10.40 -4.96 29.57
C HIS A 149 -11.37 -4.38 28.53
N LEU A 150 -11.36 -4.96 27.33
CA LEU A 150 -12.36 -4.76 26.31
C LEU A 150 -13.45 -5.77 26.64
N VAL A 151 -14.46 -5.30 27.37
CA VAL A 151 -15.73 -5.99 27.49
C VAL A 151 -16.23 -6.28 26.06
N GLY A 152 -16.44 -7.56 25.76
CA GLY A 152 -17.02 -8.03 24.50
C GLY A 152 -15.97 -8.55 23.53
N GLU A 153 -15.76 -9.86 23.56
CA GLU A 153 -15.32 -10.61 22.40
C GLU A 153 -16.17 -10.16 21.20
N MET A 154 -15.57 -9.46 20.24
CA MET A 154 -16.12 -9.45 18.91
C MET A 154 -15.98 -10.89 18.44
N ALA A 155 -17.08 -11.64 18.60
CA ALA A 155 -17.22 -12.98 18.09
C ALA A 155 -16.56 -13.04 16.72
N SER A 156 -15.68 -14.03 16.56
CA SER A 156 -15.17 -14.43 15.27
C SER A 156 -16.32 -14.33 14.26
N ASN A 157 -16.19 -13.44 13.29
CA ASN A 157 -16.89 -13.63 12.04
C ASN A 157 -16.34 -14.93 11.48
N GLU A 158 -16.90 -16.05 11.92
CA GLU A 158 -17.01 -17.23 11.06
C GLU A 158 -17.51 -16.66 9.74
N ALA A 159 -16.73 -16.92 8.69
CA ALA A 159 -17.14 -16.61 7.34
C ALA A 159 -18.47 -17.32 7.11
N HIS A 160 -19.58 -16.63 7.39
CA HIS A 160 -20.87 -17.02 6.88
C HIS A 160 -20.67 -17.02 5.37
N SER A 161 -20.59 -18.21 4.81
CA SER A 161 -20.66 -18.53 3.38
C SER A 161 -22.03 -18.18 2.79
N GLY A 162 -22.63 -17.08 3.25
CA GLY A 162 -23.80 -16.44 2.69
C GLY A 162 -23.39 -15.38 1.70
N LEU A 163 -22.79 -15.79 0.57
CA LEU A 163 -22.93 -15.02 -0.66
C LEU A 163 -24.41 -15.09 -1.10
N SER A 164 -25.29 -14.35 -0.42
CA SER A 164 -26.59 -14.01 -0.97
C SER A 164 -26.52 -12.59 -1.48
N GLN A 165 -25.94 -12.50 -2.67
CA GLN A 165 -26.24 -11.55 -3.74
C GLN A 165 -26.72 -10.17 -3.27
N LYS A 166 -25.80 -9.21 -3.14
CA LYS A 166 -26.12 -7.77 -3.23
C LYS A 166 -26.40 -7.32 -4.67
N PHE A 167 -26.92 -8.20 -5.51
CA PHE A 167 -27.70 -7.77 -6.66
C PHE A 167 -29.15 -7.87 -6.22
N ARG A 168 -29.83 -6.73 -6.08
CA ARG A 168 -31.29 -6.73 -5.92
C ARG A 168 -31.86 -7.35 -7.20
N ALA A 169 -32.08 -8.67 -7.19
CA ALA A 169 -32.77 -9.33 -8.27
C ALA A 169 -34.14 -8.64 -8.41
N ILE A 170 -34.47 -8.19 -9.62
CA ILE A 170 -35.82 -7.72 -9.91
C ILE A 170 -36.69 -8.97 -9.85
N VAL A 171 -37.36 -9.17 -8.72
CA VAL A 171 -38.12 -10.40 -8.42
C VAL A 171 -39.36 -10.51 -9.31
N ASP A 172 -39.82 -9.39 -9.89
CA ASP A 172 -40.98 -9.35 -10.78
C ASP A 172 -40.72 -8.42 -11.99
N LEU A 173 -40.22 -9.01 -13.07
CA LEU A 173 -39.94 -8.33 -14.33
C LEU A 173 -41.21 -7.81 -15.02
N ALA A 174 -42.32 -8.54 -14.92
CA ALA A 174 -43.57 -8.17 -15.59
C ALA A 174 -44.19 -6.92 -14.95
N GLN A 175 -44.19 -6.86 -13.61
CA GLN A 175 -44.66 -5.68 -12.88
C GLN A 175 -43.78 -4.46 -13.16
N LYS A 176 -42.45 -4.62 -13.20
CA LYS A 176 -41.53 -3.51 -13.51
C LYS A 176 -41.66 -3.02 -14.95
N GLN A 177 -41.91 -3.91 -15.91
CA GLN A 177 -42.20 -3.52 -17.29
C GLN A 177 -43.52 -2.75 -17.39
N LYS A 178 -44.54 -3.16 -16.64
CA LYS A 178 -45.81 -2.43 -16.56
C LYS A 178 -45.63 -1.05 -15.96
N GLU A 179 -44.90 -0.92 -14.85
CA GLU A 179 -44.59 0.37 -14.23
C GLU A 179 -43.80 1.30 -15.17
N ALA A 180 -42.81 0.76 -15.89
CA ALA A 180 -42.04 1.52 -16.88
C ALA A 180 -42.89 1.95 -18.08
N SER A 181 -43.90 1.16 -18.48
CA SER A 181 -44.77 1.50 -19.61
C SER A 181 -45.68 2.71 -19.36
N VAL A 182 -45.89 3.08 -18.09
CA VAL A 182 -46.69 4.26 -17.69
C VAL A 182 -45.81 5.50 -17.46
N PHE A 183 -44.48 5.35 -17.55
CA PHE A 183 -43.55 6.45 -17.31
C PHE A 183 -43.52 7.39 -18.51
N GLN A 184 -43.96 8.63 -18.33
CA GLN A 184 -43.86 9.69 -19.32
C GLN A 184 -42.89 10.76 -18.82
N LEU A 185 -41.84 11.01 -19.61
CA LEU A 185 -40.94 12.13 -19.38
C LEU A 185 -41.58 13.39 -19.96
N PHE A 186 -41.96 14.32 -19.08
CA PHE A 186 -42.33 15.66 -19.50
C PHE A 186 -41.05 16.48 -19.67
N ALA A 187 -40.91 17.17 -20.80
CA ALA A 187 -39.84 18.13 -20.99
C ALA A 187 -40.07 19.31 -20.03
N ALA A 188 -39.03 19.69 -19.29
CA ALA A 188 -39.06 20.90 -18.47
C ALA A 188 -39.15 22.13 -19.40
N ALA A 189 -40.11 23.01 -19.13
CA ALA A 189 -40.32 24.27 -19.84
C ALA A 189 -39.28 25.34 -19.44
#